data_AF-A0A537B019-F1
#
_entry.id   AF-A0A537B019-F1
#
_cell.length_a   1.000
_cell.length_b   1.000
_cell.length_c   1.000
_cell.angle_alpha   90.00
_cell.angle_beta   90.00
_cell.angle_gamma   90.00
#
_symmetry.space_group_name_H-M   'P 1'
#
loop_
_entity.id
_entity.type
_entity.pdbx_description
1 polymer ?
#
loop_
_entity_poly.entity_id
_entity_poly.type
_entity_poly.pdbx_seq_one_letter_code
_entity_poly.pdbx_strand_id
1 'polypeptide(L)'
;MKSGDRRRLLVSSAAAALSATAVGLGAATAAAPLRAALGGGLGDSPARSDLSRWPRELWITRPEAQESVRAVYWADGALQPEGCRAIDRIYRDLRAGVERPISTGLLNLNYVMQCAVAQCWSARPMVLLSGFRTPQTNRQVGGVEPSVHFTGKADDYIYAGLSFQDNLRLAWLFRVGGLGVYPDRGSLHKDVGRARIWVQHGRAASSGPDPGLRLGAGR
;
A
#
# COMPACT_ATOMS: atom_id res chain seq x y z
N MET A 1 -64.68 11.00 13.70
CA MET A 1 -64.56 9.52 13.79
C MET A 1 -63.44 9.19 14.78
N LYS A 2 -63.84 8.54 15.89
CA LYS A 2 -63.12 7.72 16.91
C LYS A 2 -61.58 7.82 16.95
N SER A 3 -60.99 8.39 18.02
CA SER A 3 -60.70 7.77 19.34
C SER A 3 -59.65 6.65 19.22
N GLY A 4 -58.52 6.62 19.91
CA GLY A 4 -58.03 7.35 21.08
C GLY A 4 -57.18 6.38 21.92
N ASP A 5 -56.04 6.83 22.45
CA ASP A 5 -55.38 6.30 23.66
C ASP A 5 -54.22 7.27 23.97
N ARG A 6 -54.17 8.16 24.97
CA ARG A 6 -54.61 8.20 26.38
C ARG A 6 -53.92 7.19 27.31
N ARG A 7 -52.68 7.51 27.70
CA ARG A 7 -52.31 7.51 29.13
C ARG A 7 -51.53 8.77 29.51
N ARG A 8 -52.24 9.65 30.22
CA ARG A 8 -51.71 10.66 31.13
C ARG A 8 -51.12 9.95 32.36
N LEU A 9 -50.14 10.56 33.01
CA LEU A 9 -50.26 10.91 34.43
C LEU A 9 -49.37 12.13 34.72
N LEU A 10 -50.08 13.19 35.11
CA LEU A 10 -49.57 14.40 35.74
C LEU A 10 -49.22 14.09 37.19
N VAL A 11 -48.17 14.71 37.73
CA VAL A 11 -48.29 15.34 39.06
C VAL A 11 -47.59 16.69 38.99
N SER A 12 -48.35 17.69 39.41
CA SER A 12 -48.09 19.11 39.35
C SER A 12 -47.45 19.65 40.64
N SER A 13 -46.89 20.85 40.49
CA SER A 13 -46.99 22.00 41.42
C SER A 13 -46.31 21.92 42.79
N ALA A 14 -45.41 22.88 43.06
CA ALA A 14 -45.81 24.12 43.75
C ALA A 14 -44.62 25.09 43.83
N ALA A 15 -44.89 26.35 43.52
CA ALA A 15 -44.04 27.49 43.89
C ALA A 15 -44.51 28.02 45.25
N ALA A 16 -43.59 28.48 46.09
CA ALA A 16 -43.86 29.48 47.12
C ALA A 16 -42.54 30.19 47.50
N ALA A 17 -42.68 31.47 47.78
CA ALA A 17 -41.62 32.47 47.85
C ALA A 17 -41.27 32.91 49.28
N LEU A 18 -40.27 33.81 49.34
CA LEU A 18 -40.01 34.87 50.33
C LEU A 18 -39.03 34.62 51.50
N SER A 19 -37.90 35.33 51.37
CA SER A 19 -37.27 36.27 52.33
C SER A 19 -36.83 35.81 53.72
N ALA A 20 -35.52 35.93 53.99
CA ALA A 20 -34.97 36.91 54.96
C ALA A 20 -33.44 36.79 55.08
N THR A 21 -32.81 37.96 55.17
CA THR A 21 -31.40 38.21 55.52
C THR A 21 -31.07 37.81 56.96
N ALA A 22 -29.91 37.19 57.19
CA ALA A 22 -29.19 37.29 58.46
C ALA A 22 -27.67 37.11 58.25
N VAL A 23 -26.92 38.10 58.73
CA VAL A 23 -25.46 38.15 58.83
C VAL A 23 -25.01 37.22 59.97
N GLY A 24 -23.92 36.47 59.76
CA GLY A 24 -23.25 35.72 60.84
C GLY A 24 -21.93 35.13 60.38
N LEU A 25 -20.81 35.66 60.90
CA LEU A 25 -19.47 35.08 60.79
C LEU A 25 -19.39 33.78 61.60
N GLY A 26 -18.80 32.72 61.03
CA GLY A 26 -18.50 31.48 61.75
C GLY A 26 -17.74 30.46 60.90
N ALA A 27 -16.67 29.90 61.47
CA ALA A 27 -15.61 29.10 60.86
C ALA A 27 -16.02 27.82 60.07
N ALA A 28 -15.27 27.61 58.98
CA ALA A 28 -14.82 26.36 58.33
C ALA A 28 -15.59 25.04 58.55
N THR A 29 -16.12 24.48 57.45
CA THR A 29 -15.99 23.05 57.09
C THR A 29 -16.01 22.90 55.57
N ALA A 30 -15.20 21.97 55.05
CA ALA A 30 -14.92 21.77 53.64
C ALA A 30 -16.11 21.19 52.85
N ALA A 31 -16.40 21.78 51.69
CA ALA A 31 -17.04 21.11 50.56
C ALA A 31 -16.73 21.92 49.30
N ALA A 32 -15.74 21.48 48.51
CA ALA A 32 -15.51 22.04 47.19
C ALA A 32 -16.69 21.68 46.28
N PRO A 33 -17.45 22.63 45.70
CA PRO A 33 -18.29 22.31 44.58
C PRO A 33 -17.41 22.32 43.33
N LEU A 34 -17.25 21.14 42.75
CA LEU A 34 -16.84 20.91 41.37
C LEU A 34 -17.68 21.81 40.46
N ARG A 35 -17.20 23.02 40.14
CA ARG A 35 -17.79 23.83 39.08
C ARG A 35 -17.40 23.18 37.77
N ALA A 36 -18.41 22.52 37.21
CA ALA A 36 -18.50 22.03 35.84
C ALA A 36 -17.68 22.89 34.87
N ALA A 37 -16.61 22.28 34.35
CA ALA A 37 -15.98 22.71 33.12
C ALA A 37 -16.95 22.41 31.95
N LEU A 38 -17.90 23.30 31.69
CA LEU A 38 -18.62 23.35 30.40
C LEU A 38 -17.74 24.04 29.32
N GLY A 39 -16.45 23.69 29.32
CA GLY A 39 -15.48 24.10 28.32
C GLY A 39 -14.68 22.92 27.77
N GLY A 40 -15.11 21.69 28.05
CA GLY A 40 -14.61 20.51 27.36
C GLY A 40 -15.14 20.52 25.93
N GLY A 41 -14.39 21.17 25.03
CA GLY A 41 -14.53 20.94 23.60
C GLY A 41 -14.62 19.44 23.36
N LEU A 42 -15.51 19.04 22.46
CA LEU A 42 -15.61 17.69 21.94
C LEU A 42 -14.19 17.18 21.72
N GLY A 43 -13.76 16.31 22.63
CA GLY A 43 -12.36 15.91 22.72
C GLY A 43 -11.91 15.48 21.34
N ASP A 44 -10.76 16.00 20.93
CA ASP A 44 -10.03 15.51 19.78
C ASP A 44 -10.06 13.99 19.83
N SER A 45 -10.93 13.41 18.99
CA SER A 45 -10.78 12.00 18.65
C SER A 45 -9.36 11.90 18.13
N PRO A 46 -8.53 10.96 18.63
CA PRO A 46 -7.17 10.81 18.13
C PRO A 46 -7.29 10.76 16.62
N ALA A 47 -6.73 11.77 15.95
CA ALA A 47 -6.89 11.95 14.53
C ALA A 47 -6.59 10.60 13.89
N ARG A 48 -7.61 9.99 13.26
CA ARG A 48 -7.38 8.77 12.49
C ARG A 48 -6.19 9.06 11.61
N SER A 49 -5.13 8.26 11.71
CA SER A 49 -3.94 8.50 10.93
C SER A 49 -4.35 8.53 9.46
N ASP A 50 -4.14 9.68 8.81
CA ASP A 50 -4.46 9.82 7.41
C ASP A 50 -3.42 9.04 6.62
N LEU A 51 -3.72 7.77 6.33
CA LEU A 51 -2.86 6.86 5.57
C LEU A 51 -2.52 7.41 4.18
N SER A 52 -3.29 8.37 3.67
CA SER A 52 -2.96 9.04 2.41
C SER A 52 -1.71 9.92 2.54
N ARG A 53 -1.29 10.29 3.74
CA ARG A 53 -0.07 11.10 3.97
C ARG A 53 1.16 10.29 4.31
N TRP A 54 1.00 9.00 4.60
CA TRP A 54 2.11 8.15 5.02
C TRP A 54 3.12 7.95 3.88
N PRO A 55 4.42 8.01 4.18
CA PRO A 55 5.45 7.82 3.17
C PRO A 55 5.40 6.39 2.61
N ARG A 56 5.46 6.28 1.28
CA ARG A 56 5.56 5.01 0.56
C ARG A 56 6.92 4.92 -0.10
N GLU A 57 7.72 4.01 0.39
CA GLU A 57 9.06 3.73 -0.11
C GLU A 57 9.07 2.41 -0.88
N LEU A 58 9.81 2.36 -1.99
CA LEU A 58 10.10 1.13 -2.70
C LEU A 58 11.60 0.84 -2.63
N TRP A 59 11.94 -0.40 -2.29
CA TRP A 59 13.29 -0.94 -2.39
C TRP A 59 13.38 -1.92 -3.56
N ILE A 60 14.11 -1.56 -4.60
CA ILE A 60 14.18 -2.30 -5.87
C ILE A 60 15.65 -2.50 -6.26
N THR A 61 15.99 -3.69 -6.72
CA THR A 61 17.31 -3.99 -7.32
C THR A 61 17.16 -4.40 -8.77
N ARG A 62 18.16 -4.08 -9.58
CA ARG A 62 18.25 -4.43 -11.00
C ARG A 62 19.63 -5.06 -11.28
N PRO A 63 19.78 -6.38 -11.05
CA PRO A 63 21.09 -7.04 -11.14
C PRO A 63 21.79 -6.90 -12.51
N GLU A 64 21.03 -6.95 -13.61
CA GLU A 64 21.55 -6.79 -14.98
C GLU A 64 22.29 -5.46 -15.18
N ALA A 65 21.84 -4.39 -14.51
CA ALA A 65 22.47 -3.07 -14.55
C ALA A 65 23.38 -2.79 -13.34
N GLN A 66 23.49 -3.74 -12.40
CA GLN A 66 24.14 -3.55 -11.10
C GLN A 66 23.61 -2.33 -10.31
N GLU A 67 22.30 -2.07 -10.44
CA GLU A 67 21.65 -0.91 -9.82
C GLU A 67 20.74 -1.31 -8.66
N SER A 68 20.56 -0.39 -7.72
CA SER A 68 19.63 -0.51 -6.61
C SER A 68 19.06 0.87 -6.30
N VAL A 69 17.78 0.93 -5.92
CA VAL A 69 17.13 2.15 -5.47
C VAL A 69 16.30 1.85 -4.22
N ARG A 70 16.32 2.80 -3.30
CA ARG A 70 15.40 2.88 -2.17
C ARG A 70 14.87 4.31 -2.13
N ALA A 71 13.61 4.48 -2.54
CA ALA A 71 13.06 5.80 -2.82
C ALA A 71 11.61 5.94 -2.35
N VAL A 72 11.32 7.07 -1.69
CA VAL A 72 9.97 7.49 -1.34
C VAL A 72 9.34 8.16 -2.55
N TYR A 73 8.29 7.56 -3.11
CA TYR A 73 7.59 8.09 -4.30
C TYR A 73 6.29 8.81 -3.94
N TRP A 74 5.82 8.66 -2.71
CA TRP A 74 4.59 9.27 -2.22
C TRP A 74 4.78 9.63 -0.74
N ALA A 75 4.43 10.85 -0.37
CA ALA A 75 4.39 11.33 1.01
C ALA A 75 3.52 12.58 1.06
N ASP A 76 2.96 12.89 2.24
CA ASP A 76 2.17 14.11 2.46
C ASP A 76 1.02 14.32 1.46
N GLY A 77 0.42 13.23 0.99
CA GLY A 77 -0.71 13.26 0.05
C GLY A 77 -0.32 13.54 -1.40
N ALA A 78 0.98 13.53 -1.73
CA ALA A 78 1.48 13.85 -3.06
C ALA A 78 2.58 12.90 -3.55
N LEU A 79 2.72 12.81 -4.88
CA LEU A 79 3.88 12.18 -5.52
C LEU A 79 5.14 12.98 -5.24
N GLN A 80 6.22 12.27 -4.96
CA GLN A 80 7.53 12.84 -4.68
C GLN A 80 8.37 12.82 -5.96
N PRO A 81 8.63 13.97 -6.61
CA PRO A 81 9.23 14.00 -7.94
C PRO A 81 10.60 13.32 -8.04
N GLU A 82 11.44 13.47 -7.02
CA GLU A 82 12.76 12.84 -6.96
C GLU A 82 12.66 11.32 -6.87
N GLY A 83 11.78 10.81 -6.00
CA GLY A 83 11.57 9.37 -5.87
C GLY A 83 10.96 8.75 -7.12
N CYS A 84 9.99 9.43 -7.75
CA CYS A 84 9.43 9.00 -9.03
C CYS A 84 10.51 8.91 -10.11
N ARG A 85 11.35 9.94 -10.27
CA ARG A 85 12.46 9.91 -11.25
C ARG A 85 13.46 8.79 -10.98
N ALA A 86 13.81 8.53 -9.72
CA ALA A 86 14.71 7.45 -9.37
C ALA A 86 14.12 6.07 -9.73
N ILE A 87 12.81 5.89 -9.54
CA ILE A 87 12.10 4.67 -9.91
C ILE A 87 11.94 4.54 -11.43
N ASP A 88 11.57 5.61 -12.13
CA ASP A 88 11.45 5.63 -13.59
C ASP A 88 12.78 5.22 -14.24
N ARG A 89 13.90 5.71 -13.69
CA ARG A 89 15.25 5.34 -14.13
C ARG A 89 15.53 3.86 -13.93
N ILE A 90 15.29 3.26 -12.76
CA ILE A 90 15.58 1.82 -12.58
C ILE A 90 14.64 0.93 -13.42
N TYR A 91 13.44 1.43 -13.72
CA TYR A 91 12.44 0.77 -14.57
C TYR A 91 12.69 0.91 -16.07
N ARG A 92 13.64 1.74 -16.48
CA ARG A 92 13.91 2.03 -17.89
C ARG A 92 14.14 0.76 -18.72
N ASP A 93 13.94 0.93 -20.01
CA ASP A 93 14.38 -0.05 -20.99
C ASP A 93 15.91 -0.01 -21.03
N LEU A 94 16.57 -1.01 -20.42
CA LEU A 94 18.03 -1.05 -20.32
C LEU A 94 18.71 -1.11 -21.69
N ARG A 95 18.08 -1.73 -22.70
CA ARG A 95 18.66 -1.89 -24.03
C ARG A 95 18.57 -0.61 -24.84
N ALA A 96 17.42 0.06 -24.76
CA ALA A 96 17.18 1.31 -25.47
C ALA A 96 17.71 2.54 -24.73
N GLY A 97 17.95 2.44 -23.42
CA GLY A 97 18.30 3.58 -22.56
C GLY A 97 17.15 4.57 -22.40
N VAL A 98 15.90 4.15 -22.65
CA VAL A 98 14.73 5.04 -22.65
C VAL A 98 13.94 4.88 -21.36
N GLU A 99 13.69 6.00 -20.70
CA GLU A 99 12.88 6.10 -19.50
C GLU A 99 11.43 6.49 -19.84
N ARG A 100 10.50 6.15 -18.94
CA ARG A 100 9.11 6.57 -19.01
C ARG A 100 8.53 6.62 -17.58
N PRO A 101 7.61 7.57 -17.29
CA PRO A 101 6.87 7.56 -16.03
C PRO A 101 6.18 6.22 -15.78
N ILE A 102 6.44 5.64 -14.62
CA ILE A 102 5.79 4.42 -14.15
C ILE A 102 4.47 4.76 -13.49
N SER A 103 3.44 3.97 -13.80
CA SER A 103 2.10 4.15 -13.29
C SER A 103 2.08 4.13 -11.77
N THR A 104 1.52 5.17 -11.16
CA THR A 104 1.29 5.23 -9.70
C THR A 104 0.52 4.02 -9.19
N GLY A 105 -0.40 3.46 -10.01
CA GLY A 105 -1.11 2.23 -9.66
C GLY A 105 -0.17 1.03 -9.50
N LEU A 106 0.85 0.91 -10.37
CA LEU A 106 1.87 -0.14 -10.26
C LEU A 106 2.78 0.10 -9.06
N LEU A 107 3.16 1.35 -8.80
CA LEU A 107 3.98 1.70 -7.61
C LEU A 107 3.23 1.37 -6.31
N ASN A 108 1.94 1.68 -6.24
CA ASN A 108 1.08 1.34 -5.10
C ASN A 108 0.95 -0.18 -4.92
N LEU A 109 0.78 -0.94 -6.01
CA LEU A 109 0.77 -2.40 -5.98
C LEU A 109 2.10 -2.95 -5.42
N ASN A 110 3.23 -2.46 -5.93
CA ASN A 110 4.55 -2.85 -5.44
C ASN A 110 4.75 -2.53 -3.96
N TYR A 111 4.24 -1.38 -3.50
CA TYR A 111 4.36 -0.97 -2.11
C TYR A 111 3.61 -1.92 -1.18
N VAL A 112 2.33 -2.22 -1.46
CA VAL A 112 1.55 -3.12 -0.60
C VAL A 112 2.13 -4.54 -0.59
N MET A 113 2.69 -4.99 -1.71
CA MET A 113 3.40 -6.28 -1.78
C MET A 113 4.68 -6.27 -0.94
N GLN A 114 5.48 -5.18 -0.96
CA GLN A 114 6.65 -5.05 -0.09
C GLN A 114 6.28 -5.02 1.39
N CYS A 115 5.18 -4.36 1.76
CA CYS A 115 4.67 -4.39 3.13
C CYS A 115 4.32 -5.82 3.57
N ALA A 116 3.61 -6.59 2.72
CA ALA A 116 3.28 -7.99 3.02
C ALA A 116 4.53 -8.87 3.14
N VAL A 117 5.51 -8.68 2.25
CA VAL A 117 6.79 -9.40 2.33
C VAL A 117 7.53 -9.09 3.63
N ALA A 118 7.56 -7.81 4.03
CA ALA A 118 8.18 -7.39 5.28
C ALA A 118 7.49 -8.00 6.52
N GLN A 119 6.17 -8.14 6.50
CA GLN A 119 5.39 -8.73 7.59
C GLN A 119 5.55 -10.25 7.70
N CYS A 120 5.53 -10.96 6.57
CA CYS A 120 5.46 -12.43 6.59
C CYS A 120 6.83 -13.12 6.56
N TRP A 121 7.90 -12.44 6.15
CA TRP A 121 9.21 -13.07 6.09
C TRP A 121 10.37 -12.18 6.57
N SER A 122 10.44 -10.91 6.12
CA SER A 122 11.39 -9.83 6.52
C SER A 122 11.53 -8.85 5.35
N ALA A 123 11.82 -7.58 5.63
CA ALA A 123 12.04 -6.57 4.59
C ALA A 123 13.19 -6.97 3.65
N ARG A 124 12.95 -6.87 2.33
CA ARG A 124 13.90 -7.23 1.28
C ARG A 124 13.53 -6.55 -0.03
N PRO A 125 14.51 -6.36 -0.95
CA PRO A 125 14.23 -5.72 -2.22
C PRO A 125 13.37 -6.61 -3.12
N MET A 126 12.56 -5.96 -3.94
CA MET A 126 12.06 -6.57 -5.16
C MET A 126 13.18 -6.59 -6.21
N VAL A 127 13.48 -7.75 -6.77
CA VAL A 127 14.36 -7.87 -7.93
C VAL A 127 13.52 -7.57 -9.17
N LEU A 128 13.80 -6.44 -9.80
CA LEU A 128 13.22 -6.06 -11.06
C LEU A 128 13.99 -6.74 -12.19
N LEU A 129 13.28 -7.53 -12.99
CA LEU A 129 13.85 -8.18 -14.17
C LEU A 129 13.55 -7.32 -15.41
N SER A 130 12.33 -6.78 -15.49
CA SER A 130 11.93 -5.92 -16.59
C SER A 130 10.84 -4.93 -16.18
N GLY A 131 11.03 -3.65 -16.53
CA GLY A 131 10.05 -2.58 -16.29
C GLY A 131 9.43 -2.09 -17.59
N PHE A 132 9.60 -0.81 -17.90
CA PHE A 132 9.20 -0.25 -19.20
C PHE A 132 9.98 -0.91 -20.35
N ARG A 133 9.30 -1.12 -21.48
CA ARG A 133 9.90 -1.60 -22.73
C ARG A 133 9.51 -0.70 -23.88
N THR A 134 10.47 -0.42 -24.75
CA THR A 134 10.19 0.06 -26.10
C THR A 134 9.60 -1.08 -26.95
N PRO A 135 8.84 -0.77 -28.01
CA PRO A 135 8.35 -1.80 -28.94
C PRO A 135 9.48 -2.64 -29.55
N GLN A 136 10.63 -2.02 -29.85
CA GLN A 136 11.81 -2.71 -30.36
C GLN A 136 12.33 -3.75 -29.36
N THR A 137 12.59 -3.36 -28.11
CA THR A 137 13.04 -4.30 -27.08
C THR A 137 12.02 -5.39 -26.82
N ASN A 138 10.73 -5.07 -26.80
CA ASN A 138 9.67 -6.07 -26.58
C ASN A 138 9.67 -7.17 -27.65
N ARG A 139 9.82 -6.81 -28.94
CA ARG A 139 9.97 -7.80 -30.01
C ARG A 139 11.23 -8.66 -29.84
N GLN A 140 12.36 -8.03 -29.49
CA GLN A 140 13.63 -8.75 -29.28
C GLN A 140 13.56 -9.78 -28.15
N VAL A 141 12.75 -9.54 -27.12
CA VAL A 141 12.58 -10.48 -26.00
C VAL A 141 11.39 -11.43 -26.17
N GLY A 142 10.75 -11.43 -27.35
CA GLY A 142 9.61 -12.29 -27.67
C GLY A 142 8.31 -11.90 -26.99
N GLY A 143 8.15 -10.62 -26.63
CA GLY A 143 6.92 -10.09 -26.05
C GLY A 143 5.79 -10.00 -27.09
N VAL A 144 4.57 -10.20 -26.63
CA VAL A 144 3.35 -10.05 -27.45
C VAL A 144 2.97 -8.57 -27.54
N GLU A 145 2.47 -8.15 -28.70
CA GLU A 145 1.93 -6.81 -28.91
C GLU A 145 0.39 -6.86 -29.00
N PRO A 146 -0.33 -5.87 -28.44
CA PRO A 146 0.16 -4.75 -27.63
C PRO A 146 0.59 -5.18 -26.21
N SER A 147 1.70 -4.62 -25.71
CA SER A 147 2.27 -4.94 -24.39
C SER A 147 1.98 -3.86 -23.35
N VAL A 148 1.62 -4.27 -22.13
CA VAL A 148 1.37 -3.31 -21.03
C VAL A 148 2.67 -2.64 -20.55
N HIS A 149 3.83 -3.29 -20.77
CA HIS A 149 5.15 -2.71 -20.51
C HIS A 149 5.39 -1.41 -21.28
N PHE A 150 4.73 -1.18 -22.42
CA PHE A 150 4.86 0.06 -23.21
C PHE A 150 4.40 1.30 -22.47
N THR A 151 3.54 1.13 -21.47
CA THR A 151 2.86 2.22 -20.78
C THR A 151 3.33 2.39 -19.35
N GLY A 152 4.40 1.72 -18.93
CA GLY A 152 4.89 1.77 -17.54
C GLY A 152 3.90 1.19 -16.54
N LYS A 153 3.05 0.26 -16.98
CA LYS A 153 1.96 -0.34 -16.17
C LYS A 153 2.20 -1.80 -15.81
N ALA A 154 3.38 -2.33 -16.11
CA ALA A 154 3.76 -3.71 -15.82
C ALA A 154 5.22 -3.81 -15.39
N ASP A 155 5.52 -4.85 -14.62
CA ASP A 155 6.87 -5.33 -14.39
C ASP A 155 6.95 -6.85 -14.34
N ASP A 156 8.13 -7.35 -14.71
CA ASP A 156 8.55 -8.72 -14.46
C ASP A 156 9.50 -8.69 -13.25
N TYR A 157 9.23 -9.51 -12.24
CA TYR A 157 9.90 -9.41 -10.95
C TYR A 157 9.93 -10.75 -10.20
N ILE A 158 10.77 -10.77 -9.17
CA ILE A 158 10.71 -11.70 -8.03
C ILE A 158 11.15 -10.97 -6.76
N TYR A 159 10.86 -11.54 -5.59
CA TYR A 159 11.53 -11.18 -4.34
C TYR A 159 12.63 -12.20 -4.06
N ALA A 160 13.87 -11.71 -3.93
CA ALA A 160 15.02 -12.56 -3.64
C ALA A 160 14.85 -13.29 -2.30
N GLY A 161 15.31 -14.54 -2.23
CA GLY A 161 15.24 -15.36 -1.02
C GLY A 161 13.87 -15.96 -0.70
N LEU A 162 12.81 -15.62 -1.44
CA LEU A 162 11.54 -16.35 -1.42
C LEU A 162 11.58 -17.52 -2.40
N SER A 163 10.91 -18.62 -2.06
CA SER A 163 10.66 -19.69 -3.01
C SER A 163 9.82 -19.16 -4.19
N PHE A 164 9.90 -19.83 -5.35
CA PHE A 164 9.04 -19.46 -6.48
C PHE A 164 7.54 -19.61 -6.13
N GLN A 165 7.19 -20.62 -5.33
CA GLN A 165 5.83 -20.83 -4.85
C GLN A 165 5.34 -19.70 -3.96
N ASP A 166 6.18 -19.16 -3.08
CA ASP A 166 5.79 -18.04 -2.21
C ASP A 166 5.67 -16.73 -2.99
N ASN A 167 6.57 -16.49 -3.95
CA ASN A 167 6.42 -15.40 -4.91
C ASN A 167 5.07 -15.51 -5.66
N LEU A 168 4.72 -16.70 -6.13
CA LEU A 168 3.47 -16.94 -6.84
C LEU A 168 2.24 -16.73 -5.95
N ARG A 169 2.25 -17.24 -4.71
CA ARG A 169 1.17 -17.02 -3.73
C ARG A 169 0.97 -15.54 -3.46
N LEU A 170 2.06 -14.79 -3.28
CA LEU A 170 2.02 -13.35 -3.08
C LEU A 170 1.41 -12.64 -4.31
N ALA A 171 1.90 -12.96 -5.51
CA ALA A 171 1.40 -12.39 -6.75
C ALA A 171 -0.10 -12.69 -6.97
N TRP A 172 -0.53 -13.91 -6.63
CA TRP A 172 -1.93 -14.32 -6.69
C TRP A 172 -2.82 -13.54 -5.73
N LEU A 173 -2.34 -13.29 -4.51
CA LEU A 173 -3.09 -12.58 -3.47
C LEU A 173 -3.29 -11.09 -3.82
N PHE A 174 -2.26 -10.45 -4.39
CA PHE A 174 -2.28 -9.02 -4.71
C PHE A 174 -2.65 -8.69 -6.15
N ARG A 175 -3.15 -9.67 -6.92
CA ARG A 175 -3.50 -9.43 -8.34
C ARG A 175 -4.59 -8.37 -8.46
N VAL A 176 -4.35 -7.39 -9.32
CA VAL A 176 -5.31 -6.35 -9.69
C VAL A 176 -5.53 -6.28 -11.21
N GLY A 177 -4.49 -6.52 -12.00
CA GLY A 177 -4.54 -6.66 -13.45
C GLY A 177 -4.04 -8.04 -13.91
N GLY A 178 -3.16 -8.05 -14.90
CA GLY A 178 -2.57 -9.28 -15.43
C GLY A 178 -1.59 -9.93 -14.45
N LEU A 179 -1.62 -11.26 -14.39
CA LEU A 179 -0.63 -12.10 -13.73
C LEU A 179 -0.08 -13.14 -14.72
N GLY A 180 1.18 -12.97 -15.11
CA GLY A 180 1.89 -13.95 -15.93
C GLY A 180 2.85 -14.77 -15.09
N VAL A 181 2.88 -16.08 -15.30
CA VAL A 181 3.79 -17.00 -14.59
C VAL A 181 4.75 -17.60 -15.60
N TYR A 182 6.06 -17.47 -15.36
CA TYR A 182 7.11 -18.00 -16.24
C TYR A 182 8.03 -18.94 -15.44
N PRO A 183 7.60 -20.19 -15.18
CA PRO A 183 8.33 -21.11 -14.31
C PRO A 183 9.77 -21.32 -14.75
N ASP A 184 9.98 -21.52 -16.06
CA ASP A 184 11.30 -21.83 -16.64
C ASP A 184 12.25 -20.63 -16.63
N ARG A 185 11.70 -19.40 -16.50
CA ARG A 185 12.48 -18.17 -16.33
C ARG A 185 12.65 -17.79 -14.87
N GLY A 186 12.00 -18.51 -13.95
CA GLY A 186 11.96 -18.17 -12.53
C GLY A 186 11.39 -16.78 -12.26
N SER A 187 10.46 -16.29 -13.09
CA SER A 187 9.92 -14.93 -12.99
C SER A 187 8.40 -14.87 -13.02
N LEU A 188 7.87 -13.79 -12.47
CA LEU A 188 6.45 -13.45 -12.51
C LEU A 188 6.27 -12.11 -13.20
N HIS A 189 5.16 -11.95 -13.90
CA HIS A 189 4.70 -10.70 -14.45
C HIS A 189 3.49 -10.23 -13.67
N LYS A 190 3.45 -8.94 -13.34
CA LYS A 190 2.23 -8.28 -12.88
C LYS A 190 1.99 -6.98 -13.63
N ASP A 191 0.73 -6.67 -13.84
CA ASP A 191 0.31 -5.41 -14.43
C ASP A 191 -0.95 -4.83 -13.77
N VAL A 192 -1.21 -3.54 -14.03
CA VAL A 192 -2.42 -2.81 -13.57
C VAL A 192 -3.39 -2.52 -14.71
N GLY A 193 -3.39 -3.37 -15.74
CA GLY A 193 -4.31 -3.35 -16.86
C GLY A 193 -5.52 -4.26 -16.65
N ARG A 194 -6.03 -4.82 -17.75
CA ARG A 194 -7.14 -5.78 -17.71
C ARG A 194 -6.71 -7.05 -16.95
N ALA A 195 -7.57 -7.54 -16.05
CA ALA A 195 -7.36 -8.80 -15.36
C ALA A 195 -7.30 -9.99 -16.32
N ARG A 196 -6.24 -10.78 -16.20
CA ARG A 196 -5.98 -12.02 -16.95
C ARG A 196 -4.87 -12.81 -16.25
N ILE A 197 -4.88 -14.13 -16.42
CA ILE A 197 -3.86 -15.00 -15.85
C ILE A 197 -3.37 -15.94 -16.94
N TRP A 198 -2.07 -16.09 -17.05
CA TRP A 198 -1.47 -17.02 -18.00
C TRP A 198 -0.22 -17.66 -17.40
N VAL A 199 0.05 -18.89 -17.82
CA VAL A 199 1.30 -19.59 -17.53
C VAL A 199 1.98 -19.80 -18.87
N GLN A 200 3.22 -19.33 -18.98
CA GLN A 200 4.04 -19.57 -20.15
C GLN A 200 5.25 -20.40 -19.75
N HIS A 201 5.23 -21.65 -20.21
CA HIS A 201 6.41 -22.48 -20.26
C HIS A 201 7.22 -22.11 -21.52
N GLY A 202 8.54 -22.10 -21.40
CA GLY A 202 9.41 -21.98 -22.55
C GLY A 202 9.33 -23.23 -23.43
N ARG A 203 9.52 -23.06 -24.75
CA ARG A 203 10.29 -24.07 -25.47
C ARG A 203 11.71 -23.98 -24.90
N ALA A 204 12.25 -25.09 -24.41
CA ALA A 204 13.59 -25.13 -23.82
C ALA A 204 14.60 -24.41 -24.73
N ALA A 205 15.25 -23.37 -24.21
CA ALA A 205 16.53 -22.96 -24.78
C ALA A 205 17.50 -24.11 -24.47
N SER A 206 18.10 -24.69 -25.50
CA SER A 206 19.12 -25.72 -25.37
C SER A 206 20.19 -25.28 -24.36
N SER A 207 20.27 -26.00 -23.24
CA SER A 207 21.43 -26.14 -22.35
C SER A 207 22.44 -24.98 -22.38
N GLY A 208 22.13 -23.90 -21.65
CA GLY A 208 23.12 -22.95 -21.13
C GLY A 208 23.30 -23.18 -19.62
N PRO A 209 24.46 -22.86 -19.04
CA PRO A 209 24.79 -23.24 -17.67
C PRO A 209 23.81 -22.61 -16.67
N ASP A 210 23.37 -23.44 -15.73
CA ASP A 210 22.54 -23.11 -14.57
C ASP A 210 23.02 -21.80 -13.90
N PRO A 211 22.21 -20.73 -13.87
CA PRO A 211 22.55 -19.50 -13.15
C PRO A 211 22.33 -19.71 -11.65
N GLY A 212 23.08 -20.64 -11.05
CA GLY A 212 23.58 -20.69 -9.68
C GLY A 212 22.78 -20.07 -8.52
N LEU A 213 21.44 -19.98 -8.59
CA LEU A 213 20.62 -19.54 -7.48
C LEU A 213 20.32 -20.76 -6.61
N ARG A 214 21.33 -21.18 -5.83
CA ARG A 214 21.17 -22.21 -4.81
C ARG A 214 20.09 -21.74 -3.83
N LEU A 215 18.88 -22.31 -3.97
CA LEU A 215 17.86 -22.30 -2.94
C LEU A 215 18.43 -23.10 -1.76
N GLY A 216 18.95 -22.38 -0.77
CA GLY A 216 19.42 -22.97 0.48
C GLY A 216 18.26 -23.62 1.20
N ALA A 217 18.20 -24.96 1.15
CA ALA A 217 17.47 -25.75 2.12
C ALA A 217 18.29 -25.75 3.42
N GLY A 218 17.95 -24.84 4.34
CA GLY A 218 18.42 -24.89 5.72
C GLY A 218 17.50 -25.80 6.54
N ARG A 219 18.09 -26.83 7.14
CA ARG A 219 17.50 -27.62 8.24
C ARG A 219 17.53 -26.81 9.52
#